data_AF-A0A6P8D5K1-F1
#
_entry.id   AF-A0A6P8D5K1-F1
#
_cell.length_a   1.000
_cell.length_b   1.000
_cell.length_c   1.000
_cell.angle_alpha   90.00
_cell.angle_beta   90.00
_cell.angle_gamma   90.00
#
_symmetry.space_group_name_H-M   'P 1'
#
loop_
_entity.id
_entity.type
_entity.pdbx_description
1 polymer ?
#
loop_
_entity_poly.entity_id
_entity_poly.type
_entity_poly.pdbx_seq_one_letter_code
_entity_poly.pdbx_strand_id
1 'polypeptide(L)'
;MQHNDNMKQIWSGRRHPKLTSLSSGVHFTNITTLRVENCRSLKNILTPNMVAELPGLATLEIRDCEILEAVIAEEEKARNPITIRLLRDITLDSLPMLVSFCSQNCFTEYPSLMNVTIKNCPEMRAFTSPHLKEKAADTMGENSEEACTNSGDIDIPFFSEMVLFPSLEILVLSDLDSLSVIWHDLLAEKSFDKLRDVKIYHCGKLKRIFSPKTTLERFRNMKKLSIDHCGSLEVLFDIREHRHDPVIKMLLRELSLFSLPELMSVWNADIDGTISFEDLKEVRVTGCPKLKIPTGLPLVRTE
;
A
#
# COMPACT_ATOMS: atom_id res chain seq x y z
N MET A 1 8.51 -3.26 28.68
CA MET A 1 9.25 -2.81 27.49
C MET A 1 10.03 -1.56 27.85
N GLN A 2 11.31 -1.47 27.47
CA GLN A 2 12.11 -0.26 27.65
C GLN A 2 11.73 0.72 26.53
N HIS A 3 11.26 1.91 26.91
CA HIS A 3 10.87 2.95 25.95
C HIS A 3 12.09 3.79 25.59
N ASN A 4 12.21 4.20 24.32
CA ASN A 4 13.26 5.11 23.89
C ASN A 4 12.72 6.55 23.77
N ASP A 5 12.26 7.09 24.90
CA ASP A 5 11.55 8.37 24.97
C ASP A 5 12.44 9.56 24.55
N ASN A 6 13.77 9.41 24.64
CA ASN A 6 14.73 10.48 24.38
C ASN A 6 15.25 10.52 22.93
N MET A 7 15.00 9.50 22.11
CA MET A 7 15.53 9.45 20.75
C MET A 7 14.71 10.33 19.81
N LYS A 8 15.18 11.58 19.66
CA LYS A 8 14.59 12.59 18.76
C LYS A 8 15.06 12.48 17.31
N GLN A 9 16.19 11.81 17.08
CA GLN A 9 16.77 11.57 15.76
C GLN A 9 17.54 10.24 15.80
N ILE A 10 17.45 9.45 14.73
CA ILE A 10 18.27 8.22 14.54
C ILE A 10 19.69 8.60 14.11
N TRP A 11 19.83 9.65 13.31
CA TRP A 11 21.10 10.10 12.73
C TRP A 11 21.44 11.51 13.26
N SER A 12 22.60 11.70 13.87
CA SER A 12 22.96 12.95 14.56
C SER A 12 23.51 14.04 13.60
N GLY A 13 22.82 15.19 13.50
CA GLY A 13 23.35 16.43 12.90
C GLY A 13 22.30 17.55 12.81
N ARG A 14 22.56 18.73 13.40
CA ARG A 14 21.59 19.83 13.62
C ARG A 14 21.23 20.69 12.37
N ARG A 15 21.75 20.32 11.22
CA ARG A 15 21.16 20.47 9.88
C ARG A 15 21.42 19.10 9.31
N HIS A 16 20.42 18.34 8.87
CA HIS A 16 20.65 16.97 8.43
C HIS A 16 21.87 17.00 7.51
N PRO A 17 22.99 16.38 7.91
CA PRO A 17 24.21 16.60 7.21
C PRO A 17 23.90 16.07 5.82
N LYS A 18 24.17 16.89 4.80
CA LYS A 18 25.01 16.37 3.76
C LYS A 18 26.02 15.45 4.46
N LEU A 19 25.81 14.13 4.42
CA LEU A 19 26.79 13.16 4.89
C LEU A 19 28.14 13.39 4.17
N THR A 20 28.15 14.25 3.14
CA THR A 20 29.28 14.97 2.53
C THR A 20 29.96 16.08 3.35
N SER A 21 29.97 16.07 4.68
CA SER A 21 31.06 16.76 5.41
C SER A 21 31.59 16.02 6.65
N LEU A 22 31.46 14.70 6.69
CA LEU A 22 32.46 13.89 7.37
C LEU A 22 33.64 13.75 6.39
N SER A 23 34.74 14.43 6.66
CA SER A 23 36.04 14.20 6.04
C SER A 23 36.65 12.83 6.42
N SER A 24 35.81 11.80 6.52
CA SER A 24 36.15 10.39 6.67
C SER A 24 34.88 9.57 6.40
N GLY A 25 34.81 8.93 5.23
CA GLY A 25 33.65 8.20 4.73
C GLY A 25 33.13 7.09 5.64
N VAL A 26 32.11 7.38 6.44
CA VAL A 26 31.28 6.35 7.07
C VAL A 26 30.12 6.04 6.14
N HIS A 27 30.39 5.21 5.13
CA HIS A 27 29.32 4.55 4.40
C HIS A 27 28.73 3.45 5.29
N PHE A 28 27.41 3.43 5.48
CA PHE A 28 26.70 2.34 6.15
C PHE A 28 26.56 1.11 5.23
N THR A 29 27.66 0.68 4.62
CA THR A 29 27.69 -0.38 3.59
C THR A 29 27.24 -1.74 4.09
N ASN A 30 27.27 -1.98 5.41
CA ASN A 30 26.92 -3.26 6.02
C ASN A 30 25.53 -3.29 6.66
N ILE A 31 24.77 -2.18 6.65
CA ILE A 31 23.41 -2.20 7.21
C ILE A 31 22.49 -2.92 6.23
N THR A 32 22.12 -4.15 6.57
CA THR A 32 21.13 -4.95 5.85
C THR A 32 19.75 -4.85 6.46
N THR A 33 19.65 -4.48 7.73
CA THR A 33 18.39 -4.41 8.48
C THR A 33 18.36 -3.13 9.28
N LEU A 34 17.32 -2.31 9.05
CA LEU A 34 17.01 -1.14 9.86
C LEU A 34 15.75 -1.44 10.66
N ARG A 35 15.89 -1.55 11.98
CA ARG A 35 14.79 -1.78 12.91
C ARG A 35 14.65 -0.61 13.87
N VAL A 36 13.45 -0.05 13.96
CA VAL A 36 13.10 1.07 14.85
C VAL A 36 11.90 0.66 15.67
N GLU A 37 12.01 0.67 16.99
CA GLU A 37 10.93 0.24 17.87
C GLU A 37 10.79 1.16 19.08
N ASN A 38 9.56 1.35 19.56
CA ASN A 38 9.28 2.05 20.81
C ASN A 38 9.84 3.49 20.85
N CYS A 39 9.79 4.20 19.71
CA CYS A 39 10.25 5.59 19.58
C CYS A 39 9.08 6.56 19.67
N ARG A 40 9.02 7.35 20.74
CA ARG A 40 7.94 8.33 20.99
C ARG A 40 8.21 9.75 20.50
N SER A 41 9.40 10.00 19.96
CA SER A 41 9.85 11.35 19.60
C SER A 41 10.19 11.51 18.11
N LEU A 42 10.16 10.44 17.32
CA LEU A 42 10.51 10.49 15.89
C LEU A 42 9.27 10.78 15.05
N LYS A 43 9.29 11.90 14.33
CA LYS A 43 8.28 12.23 13.30
C LYS A 43 8.56 11.59 11.96
N ASN A 44 9.83 11.29 11.68
CA ASN A 44 10.30 10.56 10.49
C ASN A 44 11.54 9.71 10.79
N ILE A 45 11.79 8.69 9.98
CA ILE A 45 12.93 7.76 10.14
C ILE A 45 14.08 8.10 9.18
N LEU A 46 13.72 8.31 7.91
CA LEU A 46 14.67 8.51 6.82
C LEU A 46 14.36 9.77 6.03
N THR A 47 15.34 10.21 5.26
CA THR A 47 15.17 11.14 4.14
C THR A 47 15.58 10.43 2.84
N PRO A 48 15.14 10.90 1.66
CA PRO A 48 15.59 10.38 0.36
C PRO A 48 17.10 10.21 0.23
N ASN A 49 17.88 11.17 0.74
CA ASN A 49 19.34 11.12 0.71
C ASN A 49 19.91 10.00 1.59
N MET A 50 19.32 9.77 2.77
CA MET A 50 19.74 8.67 3.66
C MET A 50 19.49 7.31 3.03
N VAL A 51 18.39 7.15 2.30
CA VAL A 51 18.10 5.92 1.55
C VAL A 51 19.20 5.60 0.55
N ALA A 52 19.72 6.62 -0.15
CA ALA A 52 20.82 6.44 -1.11
C ALA A 52 22.13 5.98 -0.45
N GLU A 53 22.31 6.28 0.85
CA GLU A 53 23.49 5.89 1.63
C GLU A 53 23.36 4.56 2.36
N LEU A 54 22.23 3.87 2.15
CA LEU A 54 21.95 2.53 2.66
C LEU A 54 21.86 1.52 1.50
N PRO A 55 22.93 1.36 0.68
CA PRO A 55 22.88 0.52 -0.51
C PRO A 55 22.66 -0.96 -0.19
N GLY A 56 22.96 -1.39 1.04
CA GLY A 56 22.83 -2.76 1.55
C GLY A 56 21.46 -3.10 2.17
N LEU A 57 20.58 -2.11 2.35
CA LEU A 57 19.37 -2.29 3.15
C LEU A 57 18.39 -3.26 2.49
N ALA A 58 18.19 -4.40 3.13
CA ALA A 58 17.31 -5.48 2.70
C ALA A 58 16.01 -5.56 3.51
N THR A 59 16.01 -5.12 4.77
CA THR A 59 14.83 -5.21 5.65
C THR A 59 14.63 -3.91 6.41
N LEU A 60 13.40 -3.39 6.39
CA LEU A 60 12.96 -2.24 7.16
C LEU A 60 11.80 -2.64 8.08
N GLU A 61 12.00 -2.49 9.39
CA GLU A 61 11.01 -2.85 10.41
C GLU A 61 10.80 -1.67 11.37
N ILE A 62 9.57 -1.15 11.44
CA ILE A 62 9.23 -0.02 12.30
C ILE A 62 8.02 -0.39 13.13
N ARG A 63 8.16 -0.37 14.46
CA ARG A 63 7.08 -0.74 15.39
C ARG A 63 6.91 0.25 16.53
N ASP A 64 5.69 0.34 17.06
CA ASP A 64 5.40 1.00 18.33
C ASP A 64 5.93 2.46 18.40
N CYS A 65 5.78 3.22 17.31
CA CYS A 65 6.21 4.62 17.25
C CYS A 65 4.98 5.55 17.19
N GLU A 66 4.69 6.21 18.31
CA GLU A 66 3.41 6.90 18.54
C GLU A 66 3.20 8.14 17.66
N ILE A 67 4.26 8.95 17.44
CA ILE A 67 4.15 10.24 16.73
C ILE A 67 4.73 10.23 15.31
N LEU A 68 5.08 9.05 14.78
CA LEU A 68 5.68 8.93 13.46
C LEU A 68 4.63 9.27 12.40
N GLU A 69 4.85 10.34 11.64
CA GLU A 69 3.91 10.84 10.62
C GLU A 69 4.25 10.28 9.23
N ALA A 70 5.54 10.11 8.91
CA ALA A 70 6.00 9.50 7.67
C ALA A 70 7.29 8.69 7.89
N VAL A 71 7.50 7.60 7.15
CA VAL A 71 8.77 6.84 7.24
C VAL A 71 9.90 7.60 6.57
N ILE A 72 9.68 8.02 5.34
CA ILE A 72 10.58 8.83 4.52
C ILE A 72 9.96 10.22 4.41
N ALA A 73 10.58 11.20 5.04
CA ALA A 73 10.18 12.60 4.91
C ALA A 73 11.20 13.37 4.06
N GLU A 74 10.70 14.10 3.07
CA GLU A 74 11.52 14.92 2.18
C GLU A 74 11.52 16.38 2.64
N GLU A 75 12.71 16.99 2.68
CA GLU A 75 12.87 18.39 3.11
C GLU A 75 12.97 19.37 1.94
N GLU A 76 13.52 19.02 0.76
CA GLU A 76 13.54 19.91 -0.42
C GLU A 76 13.64 19.20 -1.78
N LYS A 77 12.67 19.45 -2.66
CA LYS A 77 12.66 19.38 -4.14
C LYS A 77 13.59 18.33 -4.81
N ALA A 78 13.59 17.07 -4.36
CA ALA A 78 14.18 15.98 -5.12
C ALA A 78 13.25 15.62 -6.29
N ARG A 79 13.57 16.16 -7.47
CA ARG A 79 12.88 15.83 -8.74
C ARG A 79 13.30 14.48 -9.34
N ASN A 80 14.17 13.73 -8.68
CA ASN A 80 14.77 12.53 -9.25
C ASN A 80 14.11 11.26 -8.68
N PRO A 81 13.74 10.30 -9.55
CA PRO A 81 13.39 8.95 -9.16
C PRO A 81 14.37 8.35 -8.15
N ILE A 82 13.85 7.78 -7.07
CA ILE A 82 14.64 7.07 -6.06
C ILE A 82 14.47 5.57 -6.31
N THR A 83 15.58 4.85 -6.51
CA THR A 83 15.56 3.39 -6.60
C THR A 83 16.10 2.78 -5.31
N ILE A 84 15.25 2.08 -4.56
CA ILE A 84 15.63 1.36 -3.34
C ILE A 84 15.91 -0.10 -3.69
N ARG A 85 17.14 -0.35 -4.17
CA ARG A 85 17.47 -1.56 -4.94
C ARG A 85 17.36 -2.88 -4.17
N LEU A 86 17.88 -2.94 -2.96
CA LEU A 86 18.05 -4.20 -2.24
C LEU A 86 16.94 -4.48 -1.21
N LEU A 87 16.05 -3.52 -0.95
CA LEU A 87 14.99 -3.69 0.04
C LEU A 87 14.03 -4.80 -0.40
N ARG A 88 13.91 -5.83 0.43
CA ARG A 88 13.09 -7.03 0.22
C ARG A 88 11.86 -7.04 1.12
N ASP A 89 11.99 -6.51 2.33
CA ASP A 89 10.96 -6.63 3.35
C ASP A 89 10.68 -5.27 4.01
N ILE A 90 9.41 -4.88 4.03
CA ILE A 90 8.91 -3.73 4.81
C ILE A 90 7.89 -4.25 5.81
N THR A 91 8.10 -3.94 7.09
CA THR A 91 7.13 -4.17 8.16
C THR A 91 6.89 -2.87 8.93
N LEU A 92 5.64 -2.43 8.94
CA LEU A 92 5.13 -1.29 9.71
C LEU A 92 4.06 -1.82 10.65
N ASP A 93 4.20 -1.63 11.96
CA ASP A 93 3.23 -2.13 12.93
C ASP A 93 3.02 -1.13 14.06
N SER A 94 1.76 -0.87 14.43
CA SER A 94 1.41 -0.08 15.61
C SER A 94 1.99 1.34 15.54
N LEU A 95 1.65 2.04 14.45
CA LEU A 95 2.10 3.40 14.13
C LEU A 95 0.85 4.30 14.01
N PRO A 96 0.26 4.74 15.13
CA PRO A 96 -1.08 5.33 15.15
C PRO A 96 -1.19 6.66 14.41
N MET A 97 -0.09 7.43 14.29
CA MET A 97 -0.06 8.70 13.57
C MET A 97 0.54 8.62 12.16
N LEU A 98 0.90 7.41 11.67
CA LEU A 98 1.53 7.28 10.36
C LEU A 98 0.53 7.58 9.26
N VAL A 99 0.79 8.62 8.47
CA VAL A 99 -0.09 9.05 7.38
C VAL A 99 0.33 8.42 6.05
N SER A 100 1.65 8.30 5.81
CA SER A 100 2.20 7.68 4.60
C SER A 100 3.61 7.11 4.78
N PHE A 101 4.06 6.27 3.85
CA PHE A 101 5.44 5.79 3.83
C PHE A 101 6.40 6.87 3.30
N CYS A 102 6.08 7.51 2.16
CA CYS A 102 6.76 8.75 1.70
C CYS A 102 5.82 9.95 1.87
N SER A 103 6.29 11.04 2.48
CA SER A 103 5.49 12.26 2.72
C SER A 103 5.23 13.09 1.46
N GLN A 104 5.95 12.81 0.37
CA GLN A 104 5.78 13.46 -0.94
C GLN A 104 5.56 12.40 -2.02
N ASN A 105 5.20 12.84 -3.23
CA ASN A 105 4.95 11.96 -4.37
C ASN A 105 6.30 11.52 -4.99
N CYS A 106 7.08 10.82 -4.18
CA CYS A 106 8.38 10.28 -4.49
C CYS A 106 8.19 9.19 -5.55
N PHE A 107 8.58 9.43 -6.79
CA PHE A 107 8.69 8.34 -7.75
C PHE A 107 9.72 7.36 -7.22
N THR A 108 9.27 6.18 -6.80
CA THR A 108 10.09 5.22 -6.07
C THR A 108 9.96 3.84 -6.69
N GLU A 109 11.11 3.26 -7.05
CA GLU A 109 11.19 1.90 -7.55
C GLU A 109 11.84 0.99 -6.53
N TYR A 110 11.20 -0.13 -6.25
CA TYR A 110 11.69 -1.15 -5.33
C TYR A 110 11.85 -2.48 -6.06
N PRO A 111 12.93 -2.65 -6.85
CA PRO A 111 13.05 -3.77 -7.79
C PRO A 111 13.14 -5.15 -7.09
N SER A 112 13.55 -5.18 -5.82
CA SER A 112 13.72 -6.41 -5.04
C SER A 112 12.69 -6.60 -3.92
N LEU A 113 11.72 -5.69 -3.76
CA LEU A 113 10.76 -5.76 -2.67
C LEU A 113 9.82 -6.95 -2.87
N MET A 114 9.84 -7.89 -1.94
CA MET A 114 9.09 -9.13 -1.97
C MET A 114 7.90 -9.10 -1.02
N ASN A 115 8.07 -8.50 0.17
CA ASN A 115 7.08 -8.54 1.24
C ASN A 115 6.79 -7.15 1.80
N VAL A 116 5.51 -6.78 1.85
CA VAL A 116 5.02 -5.59 2.54
C VAL A 116 3.98 -6.00 3.56
N THR A 117 4.21 -5.64 4.82
CA THR A 117 3.28 -5.84 5.93
C THR A 117 3.04 -4.52 6.65
N ILE A 118 1.80 -4.06 6.67
CA ILE A 118 1.38 -2.83 7.35
C ILE A 118 0.22 -3.19 8.26
N LYS A 119 0.37 -2.96 9.57
CA LYS A 119 -0.60 -3.33 10.60
C LYS A 119 -0.80 -2.20 11.59
N ASN A 120 -2.01 -2.05 12.11
CA ASN A 120 -2.31 -1.10 13.20
C ASN A 120 -1.82 0.33 12.89
N CYS A 121 -2.11 0.82 11.67
CA CYS A 121 -1.74 2.16 11.20
C CYS A 121 -3.02 2.90 10.74
N PRO A 122 -3.94 3.25 11.65
CA PRO A 122 -5.30 3.71 11.33
C PRO A 122 -5.35 5.01 10.51
N GLU A 123 -4.38 5.90 10.70
CA GLU A 123 -4.29 7.18 9.96
C GLU A 123 -3.63 7.05 8.59
N MET A 124 -3.11 5.88 8.21
CA MET A 124 -2.37 5.71 6.96
C MET A 124 -3.34 5.69 5.78
N ARG A 125 -3.21 6.68 4.89
CA ARG A 125 -4.13 6.90 3.76
C ARG A 125 -3.56 6.41 2.44
N ALA A 126 -2.25 6.55 2.27
CA ALA A 126 -1.54 6.15 1.07
C ALA A 126 -0.12 5.71 1.38
N PHE A 127 0.46 4.87 0.53
CA PHE A 127 1.87 4.51 0.61
C PHE A 127 2.75 5.72 0.32
N THR A 128 2.44 6.50 -0.72
CA THR A 128 3.06 7.80 -0.99
C THR A 128 1.98 8.87 -0.95
N SER A 129 2.19 9.94 -0.19
CA SER A 129 1.22 11.02 -0.13
C SER A 129 1.20 11.81 -1.46
N PRO A 130 0.05 12.01 -2.11
CA PRO A 130 -0.04 12.85 -3.27
C PRO A 130 0.32 14.30 -2.92
N HIS A 131 1.01 14.99 -3.82
CA HIS A 131 1.19 16.44 -3.70
C HIS A 131 -0.16 17.13 -3.91
N LEU A 132 -0.82 17.51 -2.81
CA LEU A 132 -1.81 18.58 -2.88
C LEU A 132 -1.00 19.85 -3.17
N LYS A 133 -0.93 20.25 -4.45
CA LYS A 133 -0.29 21.51 -4.81
C LYS A 133 -0.95 22.63 -4.01
N GLU A 134 -0.19 23.22 -3.11
CA GLU A 134 -0.41 24.56 -2.59
C GLU A 134 -0.39 25.51 -3.80
N LYS A 135 -1.59 25.84 -4.31
CA LYS A 135 -1.74 26.80 -5.40
C LYS A 135 -1.65 28.20 -4.79
N ALA A 136 -0.44 28.68 -4.54
CA ALA A 136 -0.20 30.08 -4.19
C ALA A 136 1.25 30.53 -4.48
N ALA A 137 1.63 30.60 -5.76
CA ALA A 137 2.44 31.66 -6.34
C ALA A 137 2.60 31.38 -7.83
N ASP A 138 2.46 32.43 -8.64
CA ASP A 138 2.67 32.44 -10.09
C ASP A 138 1.55 31.78 -10.92
N THR A 139 0.49 32.54 -11.21
CA THR A 139 0.19 33.04 -12.56
C THR A 139 -1.19 33.72 -12.54
N MET A 140 -1.22 35.00 -12.90
CA MET A 140 -2.44 35.75 -13.24
C MET A 140 -3.20 35.03 -14.36
N GLY A 141 -4.47 34.69 -14.15
CA GLY A 141 -5.33 34.10 -15.17
C GLY A 141 -6.67 33.64 -14.60
N GLU A 142 -7.72 34.37 -14.95
CA GLU A 142 -9.06 34.35 -14.38
C GLU A 142 -9.89 33.08 -14.69
N ASN A 143 -10.81 32.80 -13.76
CA ASN A 143 -12.10 32.13 -13.95
C ASN A 143 -12.12 30.67 -14.42
N SER A 144 -11.82 29.77 -13.48
CA SER A 144 -12.66 28.58 -13.24
C SER A 144 -12.63 28.29 -11.74
N GLU A 145 -13.63 28.81 -11.05
CA GLU A 145 -13.93 28.48 -9.67
C GLU A 145 -14.47 27.05 -9.60
N GLU A 146 -13.57 26.07 -9.49
CA GLU A 146 -13.89 24.85 -8.74
C GLU A 146 -12.91 24.74 -7.59
N ALA A 147 -13.33 25.35 -6.49
CA ALA A 147 -12.80 25.07 -5.17
C ALA A 147 -13.04 23.60 -4.84
N CYS A 148 -11.99 22.88 -4.46
CA CYS A 148 -12.14 21.66 -3.68
C CYS A 148 -11.13 21.66 -2.53
N THR A 149 -11.27 22.66 -1.65
CA THR A 149 -11.09 22.43 -0.20
C THR A 149 -12.47 22.18 0.37
N ASN A 150 -13.00 20.97 0.16
CA ASN A 150 -14.15 20.48 0.89
C ASN A 150 -13.87 19.05 1.32
N SER A 151 -14.01 18.80 2.62
CA SER A 151 -14.17 17.48 3.20
C SER A 151 -15.32 16.74 2.50
N GLY A 152 -15.00 15.74 1.69
CA GLY A 152 -15.95 14.81 1.11
C GLY A 152 -15.19 13.70 0.38
N ASP A 153 -15.26 12.49 0.90
CA ASP A 153 -14.93 11.17 0.32
C ASP A 153 -14.29 11.16 -1.09
N ILE A 154 -13.09 11.73 -1.26
CA ILE A 154 -12.26 11.39 -2.41
C ILE A 154 -11.51 10.14 -2.01
N ASP A 155 -11.84 9.04 -2.68
CA ASP A 155 -11.12 7.77 -2.56
C ASP A 155 -9.69 7.93 -3.08
N ILE A 156 -8.74 8.20 -2.16
CA ILE A 156 -7.32 8.25 -2.47
C ILE A 156 -6.80 6.80 -2.53
N PRO A 157 -6.22 6.35 -3.66
CA PRO A 157 -5.70 5.00 -3.75
C PRO A 157 -4.44 4.85 -2.91
N PHE A 158 -4.37 3.75 -2.17
CA PHE A 158 -3.23 3.48 -1.30
C PHE A 158 -1.92 3.35 -2.08
N PHE A 159 -1.93 2.63 -3.20
CA PHE A 159 -0.81 2.55 -4.14
C PHE A 159 -1.12 3.37 -5.39
N SER A 160 -0.32 4.41 -5.62
CA SER A 160 -0.40 5.28 -6.80
C SER A 160 0.45 4.78 -7.96
N GLU A 161 0.37 5.46 -9.09
CA GLU A 161 1.21 5.30 -10.28
C GLU A 161 2.70 5.61 -10.04
N MET A 162 3.03 6.25 -8.91
CA MET A 162 4.40 6.68 -8.58
C MET A 162 5.24 5.58 -7.90
N VAL A 163 4.63 4.45 -7.56
CA VAL A 163 5.27 3.38 -6.79
C VAL A 163 5.41 2.13 -7.66
N LEU A 164 6.66 1.69 -7.85
CA LEU A 164 6.99 0.56 -8.70
C LEU A 164 7.43 -0.65 -7.89
N PHE A 165 6.66 -1.73 -8.00
CA PHE A 165 6.84 -2.99 -7.25
C PHE A 165 6.91 -4.21 -8.18
N PRO A 166 7.96 -4.37 -9.00
CA PRO A 166 8.05 -5.44 -9.99
C PRO A 166 8.31 -6.84 -9.39
N SER A 167 8.68 -6.92 -8.11
CA SER A 167 9.00 -8.19 -7.45
C SER A 167 8.12 -8.52 -6.23
N LEU A 168 7.09 -7.71 -5.94
CA LEU A 168 6.27 -7.90 -4.75
C LEU A 168 5.49 -9.20 -4.86
N GLU A 169 5.62 -10.07 -3.87
CA GLU A 169 4.97 -11.39 -3.79
C GLU A 169 3.88 -11.42 -2.73
N ILE A 170 4.11 -10.78 -1.58
CA ILE A 170 3.20 -10.83 -0.43
C ILE A 170 2.85 -9.42 0.03
N LEU A 171 1.55 -9.15 0.09
CA LEU A 171 1.01 -7.92 0.66
C LEU A 171 0.07 -8.27 1.83
N VAL A 172 0.35 -7.67 2.99
CA VAL A 172 -0.50 -7.76 4.19
C VAL A 172 -0.86 -6.37 4.65
N LEU A 173 -2.17 -6.07 4.68
CA LEU A 173 -2.73 -4.83 5.21
C LEU A 173 -3.69 -5.19 6.35
N SER A 174 -3.49 -4.63 7.54
CA SER A 174 -4.33 -4.89 8.72
C SER A 174 -4.61 -3.61 9.47
N ASP A 175 -5.86 -3.40 9.91
CA ASP A 175 -6.21 -2.31 10.83
C ASP A 175 -5.80 -0.92 10.28
N LEU A 176 -6.18 -0.68 9.01
CA LEU A 176 -5.99 0.59 8.31
C LEU A 176 -7.34 1.31 8.17
N ASP A 177 -7.77 1.99 9.23
CA ASP A 177 -9.09 2.65 9.33
C ASP A 177 -9.34 3.71 8.25
N SER A 178 -8.30 4.26 7.65
CA SER A 178 -8.40 5.25 6.57
C SER A 178 -8.32 4.66 5.16
N LEU A 179 -8.12 3.34 5.03
CA LEU A 179 -8.02 2.66 3.74
C LEU A 179 -9.43 2.50 3.11
N SER A 180 -9.70 3.25 2.04
CA SER A 180 -10.94 3.11 1.26
C SER A 180 -10.74 2.47 -0.13
N VAL A 181 -9.60 2.72 -0.77
CA VAL A 181 -9.19 2.13 -2.06
C VAL A 181 -7.72 1.73 -2.01
N ILE A 182 -7.39 0.56 -2.55
CA ILE A 182 -6.02 0.01 -2.49
C ILE A 182 -5.21 0.41 -3.72
N TRP A 183 -5.80 0.26 -4.91
CA TRP A 183 -5.07 0.39 -6.18
C TRP A 183 -5.52 1.62 -6.94
N HIS A 184 -4.57 2.38 -7.48
CA HIS A 184 -4.87 3.35 -8.53
C HIS A 184 -5.31 2.62 -9.81
N ASP A 185 -6.12 3.27 -10.64
CA ASP A 185 -6.63 2.69 -11.88
C ASP A 185 -5.51 2.40 -12.88
N LEU A 186 -4.56 3.35 -12.97
CA LEU A 186 -3.37 3.28 -13.82
C LEU A 186 -2.15 2.91 -12.97
N LEU A 187 -1.95 1.62 -12.71
CA LEU A 187 -0.76 1.13 -12.02
C LEU A 187 0.47 1.21 -12.94
N ALA A 188 1.64 1.46 -12.35
CA ALA A 188 2.90 1.49 -13.08
C ALA A 188 3.16 0.17 -13.82
N GLU A 189 3.77 0.26 -15.01
CA GLU A 189 4.06 -0.91 -15.85
C GLU A 189 4.90 -1.94 -15.07
N LYS A 190 4.59 -3.24 -15.26
CA LYS A 190 5.26 -4.40 -14.62
C LYS A 190 5.15 -4.49 -13.09
N SER A 191 4.50 -3.53 -12.43
CA SER A 191 4.28 -3.60 -10.99
C SER A 191 3.21 -4.63 -10.66
N PHE A 192 3.38 -5.32 -9.54
CA PHE A 192 2.47 -6.35 -9.03
C PHE A 192 2.38 -7.64 -9.87
N ASP A 193 3.13 -7.77 -10.98
CA ASP A 193 3.14 -8.96 -11.83
C ASP A 193 3.52 -10.25 -11.08
N LYS A 194 4.29 -10.16 -9.98
CA LYS A 194 4.66 -11.31 -9.13
C LYS A 194 3.78 -11.48 -7.89
N LEU A 195 2.78 -10.62 -7.70
CA LEU A 195 1.96 -10.62 -6.49
C LEU A 195 1.23 -11.95 -6.40
N ARG A 196 1.50 -12.68 -5.32
CA ARG A 196 1.04 -14.05 -5.10
C ARG A 196 -0.01 -14.11 -4.01
N ASP A 197 0.23 -13.41 -2.90
CA ASP A 197 -0.58 -13.48 -1.69
C ASP A 197 -1.02 -12.07 -1.28
N VAL A 198 -2.33 -11.83 -1.23
CA VAL A 198 -2.91 -10.59 -0.70
C VAL A 198 -3.76 -10.92 0.51
N LYS A 199 -3.47 -10.27 1.64
CA LYS A 199 -4.14 -10.47 2.92
C LYS A 199 -4.60 -9.13 3.47
N ILE A 200 -5.90 -8.97 3.70
CA ILE A 200 -6.51 -7.72 4.13
C ILE A 200 -7.40 -8.00 5.33
N TYR A 201 -7.11 -7.38 6.47
CA TYR A 201 -7.79 -7.65 7.72
C TYR A 201 -8.25 -6.36 8.40
N HIS A 202 -9.45 -6.35 8.96
CA HIS A 202 -9.92 -5.23 9.80
C HIS A 202 -9.91 -3.84 9.10
N CYS A 203 -10.06 -3.78 7.78
CA CYS A 203 -10.10 -2.50 7.03
C CYS A 203 -11.57 -2.05 6.83
N GLY A 204 -12.12 -1.33 7.81
CA GLY A 204 -13.56 -1.06 7.90
C GLY A 204 -14.15 -0.16 6.82
N LYS A 205 -13.38 0.76 6.21
CA LYS A 205 -13.85 1.69 5.17
C LYS A 205 -13.70 1.16 3.73
N LEU A 206 -13.05 0.02 3.56
CA LEU A 206 -12.76 -0.55 2.25
C LEU A 206 -14.05 -1.07 1.61
N LYS A 207 -14.50 -0.44 0.52
CA LYS A 207 -15.74 -0.82 -0.19
C LYS A 207 -15.53 -1.82 -1.32
N ARG A 208 -14.31 -1.85 -1.88
CA ARG A 208 -13.92 -2.70 -3.01
C ARG A 208 -12.44 -3.06 -2.93
N ILE A 209 -12.07 -4.25 -3.39
CA ILE A 209 -10.64 -4.61 -3.52
C ILE A 209 -10.10 -4.09 -4.85
N PHE A 210 -10.78 -4.40 -5.95
CA PHE A 210 -10.42 -3.96 -7.29
C PHE A 210 -11.52 -3.07 -7.87
N SER A 211 -11.13 -1.87 -8.30
CA SER A 211 -12.03 -0.86 -8.87
C SER A 211 -12.31 -1.14 -10.36
N PRO A 212 -13.39 -0.59 -10.93
CA PRO A 212 -13.81 -0.87 -12.32
C PRO A 212 -12.73 -0.65 -13.38
N LYS A 213 -11.81 0.30 -13.15
CA LYS A 213 -10.76 0.70 -14.07
C LYS A 213 -9.38 0.16 -13.71
N THR A 214 -9.29 -0.61 -12.61
CA THR A 214 -8.02 -1.17 -12.18
C THR A 214 -7.47 -2.10 -13.26
N THR A 215 -6.19 -1.97 -13.61
CA THR A 215 -5.55 -2.85 -14.61
C THR A 215 -5.38 -4.28 -14.06
N LEU A 216 -6.43 -5.10 -14.16
CA LEU A 216 -6.51 -6.44 -13.54
C LEU A 216 -5.45 -7.43 -14.03
N GLU A 217 -4.96 -7.28 -15.27
CA GLU A 217 -3.87 -8.09 -15.85
C GLU A 217 -2.61 -8.14 -14.97
N ARG A 218 -2.35 -7.09 -14.18
CA ARG A 218 -1.20 -7.04 -13.25
C ARG A 218 -1.30 -8.10 -12.15
N PHE A 219 -2.51 -8.53 -11.81
CA PHE A 219 -2.77 -9.43 -10.69
C PHE A 219 -3.00 -10.89 -11.12
N ARG A 220 -2.79 -11.22 -12.40
CA ARG A 220 -3.03 -12.57 -12.96
C ARG A 220 -2.30 -13.70 -12.24
N ASN A 221 -1.15 -13.40 -11.63
CA ASN A 221 -0.32 -14.39 -10.93
C ASN A 221 -0.72 -14.62 -9.46
N MET A 222 -1.69 -13.86 -8.94
CA MET A 222 -2.19 -14.01 -7.57
C MET A 222 -2.73 -15.42 -7.35
N LYS A 223 -2.29 -16.07 -6.27
CA LYS A 223 -2.67 -17.43 -5.88
C LYS A 223 -3.59 -17.44 -4.69
N LYS A 224 -3.44 -16.48 -3.77
CA LYS A 224 -4.20 -16.42 -2.53
C LYS A 224 -4.73 -15.02 -2.26
N LEU A 225 -6.03 -14.93 -2.01
CA LEU A 225 -6.70 -13.73 -1.52
C LEU A 225 -7.43 -14.07 -0.23
N SER A 226 -7.04 -13.42 0.87
CA SER A 226 -7.64 -13.58 2.19
C SER A 226 -8.15 -12.24 2.69
N ILE A 227 -9.44 -12.17 3.00
CA ILE A 227 -10.08 -10.97 3.52
C ILE A 227 -10.85 -11.33 4.77
N ASP A 228 -10.60 -10.59 5.85
CA ASP A 228 -11.23 -10.82 7.15
C ASP A 228 -11.69 -9.51 7.79
N HIS A 229 -12.85 -9.52 8.43
CA HIS A 229 -13.40 -8.40 9.22
C HIS A 229 -13.39 -7.02 8.50
N CYS A 230 -13.66 -6.97 7.19
CA CYS A 230 -13.80 -5.71 6.43
C CYS A 230 -15.28 -5.32 6.29
N GLY A 231 -15.76 -4.47 7.22
CA GLY A 231 -17.19 -4.22 7.44
C GLY A 231 -17.95 -3.57 6.28
N SER A 232 -17.32 -2.68 5.50
CA SER A 232 -17.99 -1.97 4.39
C SER A 232 -17.74 -2.60 3.01
N LEU A 233 -17.09 -3.76 2.94
CA LEU A 233 -16.70 -4.36 1.66
C LEU A 233 -17.92 -4.93 0.94
N GLU A 234 -18.28 -4.35 -0.20
CA GLU A 234 -19.48 -4.71 -0.97
C GLU A 234 -19.18 -5.70 -2.10
N VAL A 235 -18.03 -5.52 -2.77
CA VAL A 235 -17.58 -6.33 -3.91
C VAL A 235 -16.07 -6.53 -3.88
N LEU A 236 -15.58 -7.72 -4.24
CA LEU A 236 -14.13 -7.93 -4.41
C LEU A 236 -13.65 -7.39 -5.76
N PHE A 237 -14.18 -7.93 -6.86
CA PHE A 237 -13.82 -7.60 -8.23
C PHE A 237 -14.95 -6.84 -8.92
N ASP A 238 -14.81 -5.53 -9.04
CA ASP A 238 -15.73 -4.74 -9.86
C ASP A 238 -15.27 -4.75 -11.32
N ILE A 239 -15.95 -5.53 -12.16
CA ILE A 239 -15.53 -5.82 -13.54
C ILE A 239 -16.39 -5.10 -14.60
N ARG A 240 -17.14 -4.08 -14.19
CA ARG A 240 -18.15 -3.44 -15.06
C ARG A 240 -17.54 -2.78 -16.30
N GLU A 241 -16.34 -2.20 -16.21
CA GLU A 241 -15.67 -1.56 -17.35
C GLU A 241 -14.76 -2.51 -18.15
N HIS A 242 -14.53 -3.73 -17.66
CA HIS A 242 -13.69 -4.74 -18.35
C HIS A 242 -14.46 -5.63 -19.33
N ARG A 243 -15.77 -5.43 -19.51
CA ARG A 243 -16.63 -6.36 -20.29
C ARG A 243 -16.19 -6.64 -21.73
N HIS A 244 -15.37 -5.76 -22.31
CA HIS A 244 -14.91 -5.84 -23.70
C HIS A 244 -13.42 -6.20 -23.80
N ASP A 245 -12.76 -6.38 -22.66
CA ASP A 245 -11.36 -6.78 -22.62
C ASP A 245 -11.20 -8.26 -22.99
N PRO A 246 -10.03 -8.67 -23.52
CA PRO A 246 -9.69 -10.08 -23.64
C PRO A 246 -9.87 -10.82 -22.32
N VAL A 247 -10.18 -12.11 -22.40
CA VAL A 247 -10.34 -12.97 -21.22
C VAL A 247 -9.09 -12.92 -20.35
N ILE A 248 -9.22 -12.35 -19.14
CA ILE A 248 -8.15 -12.30 -18.15
C ILE A 248 -8.16 -13.63 -17.38
N LYS A 249 -7.14 -14.48 -17.61
CA LYS A 249 -6.99 -15.70 -16.82
C LYS A 249 -6.33 -15.41 -15.48
N MET A 250 -7.11 -15.44 -14.41
CA MET A 250 -6.61 -15.30 -13.04
C MET A 250 -6.16 -16.66 -12.51
N LEU A 251 -4.96 -16.75 -11.96
CA LEU A 251 -4.41 -18.00 -11.42
C LEU A 251 -4.73 -18.22 -9.93
N LEU A 252 -5.79 -17.57 -9.43
CA LEU A 252 -6.22 -17.62 -8.03
C LEU A 252 -6.59 -19.06 -7.66
N ARG A 253 -6.02 -19.57 -6.55
CA ARG A 253 -6.22 -20.95 -6.07
C ARG A 253 -7.00 -21.01 -4.77
N GLU A 254 -6.76 -20.04 -3.90
CA GLU A 254 -7.34 -19.96 -2.56
C GLU A 254 -8.04 -18.62 -2.36
N LEU A 255 -9.34 -18.66 -2.07
CA LEU A 255 -10.14 -17.50 -1.68
C LEU A 255 -10.69 -17.73 -0.27
N SER A 256 -10.39 -16.81 0.63
CA SER A 256 -10.77 -16.88 2.03
C SER A 256 -11.50 -15.60 2.44
N LEU A 257 -12.77 -15.71 2.80
CA LEU A 257 -13.67 -14.60 3.09
C LEU A 257 -14.31 -14.81 4.47
N PHE A 258 -13.96 -13.96 5.42
CA PHE A 258 -14.37 -14.12 6.81
C PHE A 258 -14.97 -12.81 7.35
N SER A 259 -16.11 -12.91 8.01
CA SER A 259 -16.76 -11.78 8.71
C SER A 259 -16.93 -10.52 7.84
N LEU A 260 -17.57 -10.67 6.67
CA LEU A 260 -17.82 -9.59 5.71
C LEU A 260 -19.33 -9.31 5.60
N PRO A 261 -19.91 -8.49 6.51
CA PRO A 261 -21.36 -8.32 6.64
C PRO A 261 -22.03 -7.67 5.42
N GLU A 262 -21.33 -6.77 4.73
CA GLU A 262 -21.84 -6.03 3.57
C GLU A 262 -21.50 -6.67 2.22
N LEU A 263 -20.74 -7.77 2.21
CA LEU A 263 -20.28 -8.37 0.96
C LEU A 263 -21.45 -8.98 0.19
N MET A 264 -21.76 -8.41 -0.97
CA MET A 264 -22.88 -8.82 -1.82
C MET A 264 -22.44 -9.80 -2.90
N SER A 265 -21.24 -9.63 -3.45
CA SER A 265 -20.72 -10.43 -4.55
C SER A 265 -19.20 -10.54 -4.50
N VAL A 266 -18.65 -11.66 -5.00
CA VAL A 266 -17.21 -11.72 -5.28
C VAL A 266 -16.91 -10.96 -6.58
N TRP A 267 -17.82 -11.00 -7.56
CA TRP A 267 -17.73 -10.28 -8.83
C TRP A 267 -19.13 -9.86 -9.34
N ASN A 268 -19.22 -8.70 -9.99
CA ASN A 268 -20.49 -7.99 -10.28
C ASN A 268 -21.14 -8.27 -11.65
N ALA A 269 -20.61 -9.16 -12.49
CA ALA A 269 -21.22 -9.46 -13.79
C ALA A 269 -21.20 -10.95 -14.09
N ASP A 270 -22.24 -11.42 -14.80
CA ASP A 270 -22.18 -12.67 -15.56
C ASP A 270 -20.92 -12.62 -16.42
N ILE A 271 -20.09 -13.64 -16.26
CA ILE A 271 -18.80 -13.76 -16.94
C ILE A 271 -19.11 -14.10 -18.40
N ASP A 272 -19.47 -13.11 -19.22
CA ASP A 272 -19.37 -13.23 -20.68
C ASP A 272 -17.88 -13.18 -21.07
N GLY A 273 -17.09 -14.12 -20.51
CA GLY A 273 -15.68 -14.33 -20.81
C GLY A 273 -14.68 -13.35 -20.18
N THR A 274 -15.04 -12.30 -19.43
CA THR A 274 -14.04 -11.28 -19.04
C THR A 274 -12.96 -11.79 -18.09
N ILE A 275 -13.28 -12.62 -17.09
CA ILE A 275 -12.30 -13.17 -16.14
C ILE A 275 -12.54 -14.65 -15.92
N SER A 276 -11.49 -15.47 -16.01
CA SER A 276 -11.54 -16.90 -15.69
C SER A 276 -10.85 -17.19 -14.36
N PHE A 277 -11.53 -17.96 -13.50
CA PHE A 277 -11.03 -18.47 -12.21
C PHE A 277 -10.93 -20.01 -12.20
N GLU A 278 -10.64 -20.63 -13.35
CA GLU A 278 -10.51 -22.10 -13.51
C GLU A 278 -9.52 -22.76 -12.54
N ASP A 279 -8.48 -22.03 -12.09
CA ASP A 279 -7.46 -22.53 -11.17
C ASP A 279 -7.91 -22.53 -9.70
N LEU A 280 -9.12 -22.04 -9.39
CA LEU A 280 -9.62 -21.91 -8.01
C LEU A 280 -9.95 -23.28 -7.43
N LYS A 281 -9.24 -23.65 -6.36
CA LYS A 281 -9.34 -24.97 -5.71
C LYS A 281 -10.08 -24.92 -4.39
N GLU A 282 -9.96 -23.81 -3.68
CA GLU A 282 -10.41 -23.70 -2.31
C GLU A 282 -11.09 -22.35 -2.08
N VAL A 283 -12.33 -22.41 -1.61
CA VAL A 283 -13.13 -21.23 -1.28
C VAL A 283 -13.71 -21.42 0.11
N ARG A 284 -13.21 -20.65 1.07
CA ARG A 284 -13.69 -20.60 2.45
C ARG A 284 -14.49 -19.33 2.65
N VAL A 285 -15.73 -19.48 3.10
CA VAL A 285 -16.63 -18.36 3.39
C VAL A 285 -17.31 -18.60 4.73
N THR A 286 -17.13 -17.67 5.67
CA THR A 286 -17.80 -17.69 6.98
C THR A 286 -18.18 -16.26 7.37
N GLY A 287 -19.36 -16.06 7.98
CA GLY A 287 -19.80 -14.73 8.41
C GLY A 287 -20.04 -13.71 7.29
N CYS A 288 -20.49 -14.15 6.11
CA CYS A 288 -20.80 -13.28 4.94
C CYS A 288 -22.30 -13.39 4.54
N PRO A 289 -23.23 -12.81 5.33
CA PRO A 289 -24.67 -13.08 5.20
C PRO A 289 -25.32 -12.56 3.91
N LYS A 290 -24.77 -11.50 3.30
CA LYS A 290 -25.30 -10.89 2.06
C LYS A 290 -24.74 -11.50 0.78
N LEU A 291 -23.73 -12.38 0.88
CA LEU A 291 -23.00 -12.87 -0.28
C LEU A 291 -23.89 -13.76 -1.14
N LYS A 292 -24.22 -13.27 -2.33
CA LYS A 292 -24.79 -14.09 -3.40
C LYS A 292 -23.63 -14.80 -4.07
N ILE A 293 -23.62 -16.12 -3.97
CA ILE A 293 -22.55 -16.94 -4.55
C ILE A 293 -22.79 -17.04 -6.06
N PRO A 294 -21.81 -16.64 -6.89
CA PRO A 294 -21.81 -16.95 -8.32
C PRO A 294 -21.94 -18.45 -8.58
N THR A 295 -22.75 -18.83 -9.57
CA THR A 295 -22.79 -20.19 -10.11
C THR A 295 -21.38 -20.62 -10.55
N GLY A 296 -20.89 -21.76 -10.06
CA GLY A 296 -19.60 -22.34 -10.47
C GLY A 296 -18.44 -22.25 -9.46
N LEU A 297 -18.63 -21.62 -8.29
CA LEU A 297 -17.62 -21.63 -7.23
C LEU A 297 -17.61 -22.98 -6.47
N PRO A 298 -16.47 -23.71 -6.40
CA PRO A 298 -16.34 -24.89 -5.55
C PRO A 298 -16.26 -24.44 -4.09
N LEU A 299 -17.42 -24.29 -3.44
CA LEU A 299 -17.51 -23.83 -2.07
C LEU A 299 -17.25 -24.95 -1.07
N VAL A 300 -16.37 -24.68 -0.12
CA VAL A 300 -16.30 -25.42 1.15
C VAL A 300 -16.83 -24.48 2.23
N ARG A 301 -18.12 -24.62 2.57
CA ARG A 301 -18.69 -23.92 3.73
C ARG A 301 -18.20 -24.63 4.99
N THR A 302 -17.36 -23.96 5.77
CA THR A 302 -17.13 -24.34 7.17
C THR A 302 -18.13 -23.56 8.02
N GLU A 303 -19.05 -24.29 8.65
CA GLU A 303 -20.04 -23.77 9.60
C GLU A 303 -19.40 -23.03 10.77
#